data_AF-A0A6N2LLC6-F1
#
_entry.id   AF-A0A6N2LLC6-F1
#
_cell.length_a   1.000
_cell.length_b   1.000
_cell.length_c   1.000
_cell.angle_alpha   90.00
_cell.angle_beta   90.00
_cell.angle_gamma   90.00
#
_symmetry.space_group_name_H-M   'P 1'
#
loop_
_entity.id
_entity.type
_entity.pdbx_description
1 polymer ?
#
loop_
_entity_poly.entity_id
_entity_poly.type
_entity_poly.pdbx_seq_one_letter_code
_entity_poly.pdbx_strand_id
1 'polypeptide(L)' 'MAFISFVGRVLFASVESHQFHPAIAPLIFQFFVAPLQGNSPDQTIIDANLEKLGKVLDLTYMKLS' A
#
# COMPACT_ATOMS: atom_id res chain seq x y z
N MET A 1 -2.43 -28.83 -11.76
CA MET A 1 -1.82 -27.54 -12.18
C MET A 1 -2.71 -26.32 -11.87
N ALA A 2 -4.03 -26.35 -12.07
CA ALA A 2 -4.92 -25.19 -11.81
C ALA A 2 -5.09 -24.79 -10.33
N PHE A 3 -5.09 -25.74 -9.40
CA PHE A 3 -5.29 -25.47 -7.96
C PHE A 3 -4.18 -24.63 -7.33
N ILE A 4 -2.92 -24.88 -7.73
CA ILE A 4 -1.75 -24.13 -7.23
C ILE A 4 -1.77 -22.68 -7.76
N SER A 5 -2.25 -22.45 -8.99
CA SER A 5 -2.39 -21.10 -9.57
C SER A 5 -3.47 -20.25 -8.88
N PHE A 6 -4.54 -20.88 -8.39
CA PHE A 6 -5.61 -20.19 -7.67
C PHE A 6 -5.16 -19.80 -6.26
N VAL A 7 -4.57 -20.74 -5.52
CA VAL A 7 -4.06 -20.50 -4.17
C VAL A 7 -2.95 -19.44 -4.16
N GLY A 8 -2.06 -19.46 -5.16
CA GLY A 8 -1.01 -18.44 -5.32
C GLY A 8 -1.57 -17.02 -5.51
N ARG A 9 -2.68 -16.87 -6.24
CA ARG A 9 -3.34 -15.56 -6.43
C ARG A 9 -4.03 -15.04 -5.18
N VAL A 10 -4.71 -15.92 -4.43
CA VAL A 10 -5.38 -15.52 -3.17
C VAL A 10 -4.35 -15.10 -2.11
N LEU A 11 -3.23 -15.82 -2.02
CA LEU A 11 -2.11 -15.45 -1.15
C LEU A 11 -1.50 -14.11 -1.57
N PHE A 12 -1.29 -13.89 -2.87
CA PHE A 12 -0.77 -12.63 -3.39
C PHE A 12 -1.68 -11.45 -3.05
N ALA A 13 -2.99 -11.57 -3.34
CA ALA A 13 -3.96 -10.53 -2.99
C ALA A 13 -4.06 -10.25 -1.48
N SER A 14 -3.86 -11.28 -0.63
CA SER A 14 -3.85 -11.10 0.82
C SER A 14 -2.58 -10.39 1.32
N VAL A 15 -1.41 -10.73 0.76
CA VAL A 15 -0.13 -10.05 1.05
C VAL A 15 -0.16 -8.62 0.54
N GLU A 16 -0.67 -8.41 -0.68
CA GLU A 16 -0.92 -7.11 -1.27
C GLU A 16 -1.81 -6.29 -0.34
N SER A 17 -2.97 -6.80 0.08
CA SER A 17 -3.85 -6.12 1.04
C SER A 17 -3.15 -5.81 2.38
N HIS A 18 -2.36 -6.74 2.94
CA HIS A 18 -1.68 -6.55 4.23
C HIS A 18 -0.50 -5.58 4.17
N GLN A 19 0.18 -5.43 3.03
CA GLN A 19 1.32 -4.52 2.91
C GLN A 19 0.95 -3.18 2.26
N PHE A 20 -0.03 -3.18 1.36
CA PHE A 20 -0.52 -2.00 0.67
C PHE A 20 -1.39 -1.13 1.58
N HIS A 21 -2.34 -1.73 2.30
CA HIS A 21 -3.25 -0.99 3.19
C HIS A 21 -2.53 -0.14 4.25
N PRO A 22 -1.53 -0.64 5.00
CA PRO A 22 -0.80 0.18 5.97
C PRO A 22 0.12 1.23 5.34
N ALA A 23 0.48 1.12 4.05
CA ALA A 23 1.27 2.13 3.35
C ALA A 23 0.38 3.23 2.74
N ILE A 24 -0.82 2.89 2.24
CA ILE A 24 -1.73 3.83 1.57
C ILE A 24 -2.64 4.58 2.56
N ALA A 25 -3.09 3.92 3.64
CA ALA A 25 -4.04 4.51 4.58
C ALA A 25 -3.53 5.80 5.26
N PRO A 26 -2.25 5.89 5.69
CA PRO A 26 -1.70 7.14 6.21
C PRO A 26 -1.68 8.27 5.17
N LEU A 27 -1.42 7.95 3.91
CA LEU A 27 -1.44 8.95 2.83
C LEU A 27 -2.85 9.48 2.59
N ILE A 28 -3.86 8.59 2.56
CA ILE A 28 -5.26 9.01 2.47
C ILE A 28 -5.63 9.91 3.65
N PHE A 29 -5.20 9.55 4.86
CA PHE A 29 -5.45 10.38 6.03
C PHE A 29 -4.81 11.77 5.88
N GLN A 30 -3.54 11.85 5.50
CA GLN A 30 -2.82 13.12 5.38
C GLN A 30 -3.37 14.02 4.26
N PHE A 31 -3.75 13.47 3.11
CA PHE A 31 -4.23 14.27 1.98
C PHE A 31 -5.72 14.60 2.03
N PHE A 32 -6.54 13.75 2.64
CA PHE A 32 -8.00 13.91 2.62
C PHE A 32 -8.59 14.17 4.00
N VAL A 33 -8.18 13.44 5.04
CA VAL A 33 -8.81 13.54 6.36
C VAL A 33 -8.26 14.72 7.17
N ALA A 34 -6.94 14.91 7.20
CA ALA A 34 -6.31 16.00 7.95
C ALA A 34 -6.79 17.39 7.48
N PRO A 35 -6.86 17.71 6.16
CA PRO A 35 -7.40 18.98 5.70
C PRO A 35 -8.87 19.19 6.06
N LEU A 36 -9.69 18.13 6.02
CA LEU A 36 -11.10 18.20 6.43
C LEU A 36 -11.27 18.45 7.94
N GLN A 37 -10.26 18.13 8.75
CA GLN A 37 -10.21 18.41 10.18
C GLN A 37 -9.58 19.78 10.50
N GLY A 38 -9.18 20.56 9.50
CA GLY A 38 -8.49 21.83 9.68
C GLY A 38 -7.00 21.69 10.04
N ASN A 39 -6.46 20.48 9.94
CA ASN A 39 -5.04 20.21 10.15
C ASN A 39 -4.27 20.32 8.82
N SER A 40 -3.07 20.87 8.86
CA SER A 40 -2.15 20.77 7.73
C SER A 40 -1.60 19.34 7.63
N PRO A 41 -1.42 18.79 6.41
CA PRO A 41 -0.77 17.50 6.22
C PRO A 41 0.65 17.49 6.80
N ASP A 42 1.02 16.39 7.46
CA ASP A 42 2.37 16.15 7.98
C ASP A 42 3.25 15.53 6.89
N GLN A 43 4.20 16.33 6.40
CA GLN A 43 5.12 15.92 5.34
C GLN A 43 6.00 14.74 5.75
N THR A 44 6.37 14.62 7.03
CA THR A 44 7.20 13.52 7.53
C THR A 44 6.46 12.19 7.41
N ILE A 45 5.15 12.19 7.70
CA ILE A 45 4.30 11.01 7.55
C ILE A 45 4.11 10.68 6.07
N ILE A 46 3.95 11.69 5.21
CA ILE A 46 3.81 11.50 3.77
C ILE A 46 5.06 10.83 3.20
N ASP A 47 6.25 11.40 3.44
CA ASP A 47 7.51 10.91 2.86
C ASP A 47 7.81 9.47 3.31
N ALA A 48 7.65 9.18 4.60
CA ALA A 48 7.92 7.85 5.14
C ALA A 48 6.97 6.77 4.60
N ASN A 49 5.72 7.12 4.28
CA ASN A 49 4.75 6.16 3.74
C ASN A 49 4.81 6.05 2.21
N LEU A 50 5.22 7.11 1.50
CA LEU A 50 5.54 7.03 0.07
C LEU A 50 6.72 6.08 -0.19
N GLU A 51 7.77 6.13 0.63
CA GLU A 51 8.91 5.20 0.52
C GLU A 51 8.47 3.74 0.72
N LYS A 52 7.61 3.48 1.72
CA LYS A 52 7.05 2.14 1.98
C LYS A 52 6.18 1.67 0.83
N LEU A 53 5.32 2.55 0.30
CA LEU A 53 4.43 2.24 -0.82
C LEU A 53 5.25 1.90 -2.07
N GLY A 54 6.31 2.65 -2.36
CA GLY A 54 7.24 2.36 -3.45
C GLY A 54 7.82 0.94 -3.35
N LYS A 55 8.32 0.55 -2.17
CA LYS A 55 8.85 -0.81 -1.94
C LYS A 55 7.81 -1.91 -2.15
N VAL A 56 6.57 -1.70 -1.71
CA VAL A 56 5.46 -2.66 -1.92
C VAL A 56 5.14 -2.80 -3.41
N LEU A 57 5.09 -1.68 -4.13
CA LEU A 57 4.83 -1.66 -5.56
C LEU A 57 5.98 -2.29 -6.35
N ASP A 58 7.22 -1.99 -6.05
CA ASP A 58 8.40 -2.58 -6.71
C ASP A 58 8.42 -4.11 -6.57
N LEU A 59 8.10 -4.65 -5.39
CA LEU A 59 7.95 -6.10 -5.18
C LEU A 59 6.80 -6.69 -5.99
N THR A 60 5.71 -5.94 -6.19
CA THR A 60 4.53 -6.36 -6.94
C THR A 60 4.83 -6.43 -8.44
N TYR A 61 5.51 -5.42 -9.00
CA TYR A 61 5.88 -5.39 -10.42
C TYR A 61 6.95 -6.44 -10.78
N MET A 62 7.92 -6.69 -9.89
CA MET A 62 8.96 -7.71 -10.11
C MET A 62 8.43 -9.15 -9.99
N LYS A 63 7.30 -9.35 -9.30
CA LYS A 63 6.61 -10.66 -9.21
C LYS A 63 5.76 -10.99 -10.42
N LEU A 64 5.38 -9.99 -11.23
CA LEU A 64 4.55 -10.16 -12.42
C LEU A 64 5.36 -10.23 -13.73
N SER A 65 6.66 -9.89 -13.71
CA SER A 65 7.62 -10.11 -14.80
C SER A 65 8.24 -11.50 -14.76
#